data_AF-A0A848V5S5-F1
#
_entry.id   AF-A0A848V5S5-F1
#
_cell.length_a   1.000
_cell.length_b   1.000
_cell.length_c   1.000
_cell.angle_alpha   90.00
_cell.angle_beta   90.00
_cell.angle_gamma   90.00
#
_symmetry.space_group_name_H-M   'P 1'
#
loop_
_entity.id
_entity.type
_entity.pdbx_description
1 polymer ?
#
loop_
_entity_poly.entity_id
_entity_poly.type
_entity_poly.pdbx_seq_one_letter_code
_entity_poly.pdbx_strand_id
1 'polypeptide(L)'
;MTYQFTISDIGLRLIKAYEGYVPGGRLTRDGQKLVGYGHLTADMDAKLDEDEAEELLKSELTAIQSLINTHVHAALTQGQFDALCSLAHSIGPGAFLASDTLHALNRGEIITAANGFDSWRLGNIDGQIYVVDALVRRRTAEKALFLRPVNRTVPAPHATLKAFYDTHEMREQIAQVSSRATHGEPAQSDEGETGADLEPLELVDKVDDEETFQSPIAEAAAEVSERLDALMDKPAQTDVTDWPDSLVETNEPSPASNNVVQLPRRTNFTETAGSEILTEVPTAPLPEAQTVPTISEEKATGEYEFSDHSSAEKYIEPAKTTDRQGLWAYAAMIVLGLAATGGGLYVNFNGLSDKIGELGPLLTSAAVAMGVVLLLMGTYYLFKQLFGKG
;
A
#
# COMPACT_ATOMS: atom_id res chain seq x y z
N MET A 1 -20.25 -17.39 -23.62
CA MET A 1 -19.82 -15.99 -23.87
C MET A 1 -18.43 -15.84 -23.31
N THR A 2 -17.41 -15.81 -24.17
CA THR A 2 -16.04 -15.47 -23.75
C THR A 2 -15.98 -13.95 -23.68
N TYR A 3 -16.00 -13.40 -22.48
CA TYR A 3 -15.77 -11.96 -22.29
C TYR A 3 -14.31 -11.69 -22.62
N GLN A 4 -14.06 -10.83 -23.60
CA GLN A 4 -12.72 -10.35 -23.91
C GLN A 4 -12.52 -9.03 -23.20
N PHE A 5 -11.70 -9.05 -22.15
CA PHE A 5 -11.39 -7.86 -21.36
C PHE A 5 -10.23 -7.09 -22.00
N THR A 6 -10.31 -5.76 -21.91
CA THR A 6 -9.20 -4.85 -22.19
C THR A 6 -8.88 -4.06 -20.94
N ILE A 7 -7.65 -3.55 -20.85
CA ILE A 7 -7.20 -2.76 -19.70
C ILE A 7 -8.06 -1.50 -19.58
N SER A 8 -8.57 -1.22 -18.38
CA SER A 8 -9.30 0.03 -18.13
C SER A 8 -8.34 1.18 -17.81
N ASP A 9 -8.84 2.42 -17.84
CA ASP A 9 -8.07 3.59 -17.40
C ASP A 9 -7.60 3.49 -15.94
N ILE A 10 -8.35 2.79 -15.09
CA ILE A 10 -7.98 2.57 -13.69
C ILE A 10 -6.77 1.63 -13.62
N GLY A 11 -6.80 0.53 -14.38
CA GLY A 11 -5.68 -0.40 -14.47
C GLY A 11 -4.44 0.24 -15.07
N LEU A 12 -4.61 1.01 -16.14
CA LEU A 12 -3.51 1.72 -16.78
C LEU A 12 -2.86 2.74 -15.82
N ARG A 13 -3.67 3.55 -15.12
CA ARG A 13 -3.16 4.48 -14.10
C ARG A 13 -2.42 3.76 -12.98
N LEU A 14 -2.91 2.61 -12.53
CA LEU A 14 -2.23 1.80 -11.50
C LEU A 14 -0.83 1.39 -11.96
N ILE A 15 -0.70 0.89 -13.20
CA ILE A 15 0.59 0.48 -13.77
C ILE A 15 1.51 1.69 -13.89
N LYS A 16 1.04 2.79 -14.52
CA LYS A 16 1.82 4.03 -14.67
C LYS A 16 2.35 4.55 -13.33
N ALA A 17 1.53 4.50 -12.28
CA ALA A 17 1.92 4.98 -10.95
C ALA A 17 3.07 4.19 -10.32
N TYR A 18 3.16 2.88 -10.59
CA TYR A 18 4.21 2.02 -10.03
C TYR A 18 5.45 1.87 -10.92
N GLU A 19 5.32 2.03 -12.24
CA GLU A 19 6.48 2.08 -13.13
C GLU A 19 7.17 3.45 -13.05
N GLY A 20 6.39 4.52 -12.93
CA GLY A 20 6.88 5.89 -12.99
C GLY A 20 7.31 6.28 -14.42
N TYR A 21 7.19 7.57 -14.74
CA TYR A 21 7.59 8.08 -16.05
C TYR A 21 9.07 8.47 -16.09
N VAL A 22 9.80 7.97 -17.08
CA VAL A 22 11.21 8.27 -17.35
C VAL A 22 11.36 8.83 -18.77
N PRO A 23 11.54 10.14 -18.97
CA PRO A 23 11.57 10.76 -20.31
C PRO A 23 12.71 10.27 -21.22
N GLY A 24 13.77 9.67 -20.66
CA GLY A 24 14.69 8.84 -21.42
C GLY A 24 16.16 9.01 -21.03
N GLY A 25 16.54 8.55 -19.84
CA GLY A 25 17.89 8.85 -19.36
C GLY A 25 18.47 7.97 -18.25
N ARG A 26 17.83 6.88 -17.85
CA ARG A 26 18.42 6.00 -16.84
C ARG A 26 19.08 4.79 -17.52
N LEU A 27 20.39 4.73 -17.48
CA LEU A 27 21.12 3.52 -17.88
C LEU A 27 20.97 2.45 -16.79
N THR A 28 20.73 1.21 -17.21
CA THR A 28 20.72 0.04 -16.33
C THR A 28 22.12 -0.55 -16.21
N ARG A 29 22.34 -1.41 -15.21
CA ARG A 29 23.60 -2.16 -15.04
C ARG A 29 23.94 -3.02 -16.26
N ASP A 30 22.93 -3.45 -17.01
CA ASP A 30 23.06 -4.31 -18.19
C ASP A 30 23.35 -3.51 -19.48
N GLY A 31 23.58 -2.20 -19.37
CA GLY A 31 23.92 -1.33 -20.50
C GLY A 31 22.73 -1.00 -21.40
N GLN A 32 21.50 -1.24 -20.96
CA GLN A 32 20.28 -0.81 -21.63
C GLN A 32 19.81 0.54 -21.09
N LYS A 33 19.01 1.26 -21.89
CA LYS A 33 18.40 2.53 -21.49
C LYS A 33 16.96 2.31 -21.08
N LEU A 34 16.61 2.76 -19.88
CA LEU A 34 15.25 2.81 -19.36
C LEU A 34 14.58 4.11 -19.80
N VAL A 35 13.43 3.98 -20.46
CA VAL A 35 12.64 5.08 -21.04
C VAL A 35 11.13 4.83 -20.81
N GLY A 36 10.31 5.87 -20.86
CA GLY A 36 8.86 5.80 -20.65
C GLY A 36 8.46 5.17 -19.31
N TYR A 37 7.51 4.24 -19.36
CA TYR A 37 7.00 3.49 -18.20
C TYR A 37 7.63 2.09 -18.12
N GLY A 38 8.89 2.00 -17.70
CA GLY A 38 9.53 0.70 -17.50
C GLY A 38 10.16 0.06 -18.75
N HIS A 39 10.14 0.73 -19.91
CA HIS A 39 10.63 0.17 -21.17
C HIS A 39 12.16 0.18 -21.26
N LEU A 40 12.74 -0.97 -21.61
CA LEU A 40 14.18 -1.14 -21.80
C LEU A 40 14.52 -1.22 -23.29
N THR A 41 15.40 -0.34 -23.76
CA THR A 41 15.86 -0.30 -25.15
C THR A 41 17.38 -0.27 -25.26
N ALA A 42 17.91 -0.82 -26.34
CA ALA A 42 19.33 -0.71 -26.70
C ALA A 42 19.67 0.61 -27.40
N ASP A 43 18.65 1.38 -27.79
CA ASP A 43 18.83 2.70 -28.38
C ASP A 43 19.21 3.73 -27.31
N MET A 44 20.46 4.20 -27.37
CA MET A 44 21.00 5.17 -26.41
C MET A 44 20.45 6.59 -26.61
N ASP A 45 19.88 6.88 -27.78
CA ASP A 45 19.28 8.18 -28.09
C ASP A 45 17.78 8.23 -27.81
N ALA A 46 17.17 7.08 -27.48
CA ALA A 46 15.75 6.97 -27.20
C ALA A 46 15.29 7.96 -26.13
N LYS A 47 14.28 8.74 -26.47
CA LYS A 47 13.51 9.62 -25.59
C LYS A 47 12.06 9.49 -26.02
N LEU A 48 11.15 9.49 -25.05
CA LEU A 48 9.73 9.51 -25.31
C LEU A 48 9.15 10.67 -24.52
N ASP A 49 8.17 11.35 -25.10
CA ASP A 49 7.27 12.16 -24.30
C ASP A 49 6.29 11.28 -23.50
N GLU A 50 5.46 11.89 -22.65
CA GLU A 50 4.58 11.13 -21.76
C GLU A 50 3.45 10.42 -22.53
N ASP A 51 2.99 11.00 -23.63
CA ASP A 51 1.91 10.46 -24.46
C ASP A 51 2.42 9.29 -25.30
N GLU A 52 3.58 9.45 -25.95
CA GLU A 52 4.31 8.39 -26.65
C GLU A 52 4.64 7.22 -25.71
N ALA A 53 5.06 7.51 -24.47
CA ALA A 53 5.33 6.49 -23.46
C ALA A 53 4.06 5.73 -23.03
N GLU A 54 2.91 6.41 -22.95
CA GLU A 54 1.64 5.76 -22.66
C GLU A 54 1.17 4.86 -23.81
N GLU A 55 1.31 5.32 -25.06
CA GLU A 55 0.99 4.52 -26.24
C GLU A 55 1.86 3.26 -26.32
N LEU A 56 3.16 3.40 -26.04
CA LEU A 56 4.09 2.28 -25.95
C LEU A 56 3.66 1.28 -24.87
N LEU A 57 3.32 1.77 -23.67
CA LEU A 57 2.84 0.91 -22.58
C LEU A 57 1.56 0.16 -22.97
N LYS A 58 0.59 0.83 -23.61
CA LYS A 58 -0.64 0.18 -24.10
C LYS A 58 -0.34 -0.93 -25.11
N SER A 59 0.62 -0.69 -26.00
CA SER A 59 1.08 -1.68 -26.97
C SER A 59 1.65 -2.92 -26.28
N GLU A 60 2.56 -2.74 -25.31
CA GLU A 60 3.17 -3.84 -24.54
C GLU A 60 2.13 -4.63 -23.74
N LEU A 61 1.15 -3.94 -23.16
CA LEU A 61 0.05 -4.56 -22.43
C LEU A 61 -0.86 -5.41 -23.33
N THR A 62 -0.84 -5.26 -24.65
CA THR A 62 -1.67 -6.08 -25.55
C THR A 62 -1.35 -7.57 -25.43
N ALA A 63 -0.08 -7.94 -25.32
CA ALA A 63 0.33 -9.33 -25.13
C ALA A 63 -0.14 -9.88 -23.77
N ILE A 64 -0.05 -9.06 -22.71
CA ILE A 64 -0.48 -9.42 -21.35
C ILE A 64 -2.00 -9.59 -21.28
N GLN A 65 -2.77 -8.69 -21.91
CA GLN A 65 -4.23 -8.79 -21.99
C GLN A 65 -4.64 -10.08 -22.70
N SER A 66 -3.98 -10.43 -23.82
CA SER A 66 -4.23 -11.68 -24.52
C SER A 66 -3.91 -12.91 -23.67
N LEU A 67 -2.77 -12.88 -22.96
CA LEU A 67 -2.37 -13.95 -22.04
C LEU A 67 -3.42 -14.18 -20.95
N ILE A 68 -3.90 -13.11 -20.31
CA ILE A 68 -4.89 -13.22 -19.22
C ILE A 68 -6.23 -13.73 -19.76
N ASN A 69 -6.72 -13.18 -20.87
CA ASN A 69 -7.97 -13.65 -21.49
C ASN A 69 -7.89 -15.13 -21.94
N THR A 70 -6.69 -15.64 -22.26
CA THR A 70 -6.49 -17.02 -22.69
C THR A 70 -6.40 -17.99 -21.51
N HIS A 71 -5.70 -17.60 -20.43
CA HIS A 71 -5.35 -18.50 -19.34
C HIS A 71 -6.23 -18.37 -18.10
N VAL A 72 -7.06 -17.33 -18.00
CA VAL A 72 -8.07 -17.25 -16.95
C VAL A 72 -9.38 -17.86 -17.44
N HIS A 73 -9.83 -18.89 -16.74
CA HIS A 73 -11.04 -19.65 -17.06
C HIS A 73 -12.22 -19.32 -16.14
N ALA A 74 -11.95 -18.69 -14.99
CA ALA A 74 -12.97 -18.20 -14.09
C ALA A 74 -13.62 -16.91 -14.61
N ALA A 75 -14.85 -16.64 -14.19
CA ALA A 75 -15.50 -15.36 -14.47
C ALA A 75 -14.73 -14.22 -13.79
N LEU A 76 -14.43 -13.16 -14.55
CA LEU A 76 -13.71 -12.00 -14.05
C LEU A 76 -14.58 -10.76 -13.98
N THR A 77 -14.23 -9.90 -13.03
CA THR A 77 -14.64 -8.50 -13.01
C THR A 77 -13.57 -7.65 -13.68
N GLN A 78 -13.94 -6.46 -14.17
CA GLN A 78 -12.95 -5.53 -14.76
C GLN A 78 -11.81 -5.20 -13.78
N GLY A 79 -12.11 -5.00 -12.49
CA GLY A 79 -11.09 -4.72 -11.47
C GLY A 79 -10.12 -5.89 -11.25
N GLN A 80 -10.62 -7.12 -11.30
CA GLN A 80 -9.76 -8.31 -11.24
C GLN A 80 -8.87 -8.40 -12.46
N PHE A 81 -9.42 -8.19 -13.67
CA PHE A 81 -8.63 -8.19 -14.90
C PHE A 81 -7.52 -7.14 -14.88
N ASP A 82 -7.84 -5.90 -14.50
CA ASP A 82 -6.88 -4.80 -14.41
C ASP A 82 -5.74 -5.10 -13.42
N ALA A 83 -6.07 -5.65 -12.25
CA ALA A 83 -5.08 -6.04 -11.25
C ALA A 83 -4.17 -7.17 -11.73
N LEU A 84 -4.71 -8.17 -12.44
CA LEU A 84 -3.91 -9.25 -13.02
C LEU A 84 -2.99 -8.74 -14.12
N CYS A 85 -3.44 -7.79 -14.96
CA CYS A 85 -2.60 -7.12 -15.95
C CYS A 85 -1.41 -6.42 -15.28
N SER A 86 -1.66 -5.70 -14.17
CA SER A 86 -0.60 -5.01 -13.43
C SER A 86 0.41 -5.97 -12.79
N LEU A 87 -0.07 -7.08 -12.21
CA LEU A 87 0.77 -8.14 -11.66
C LEU A 87 1.61 -8.80 -12.76
N ALA A 88 0.98 -9.24 -13.86
CA ALA A 88 1.64 -9.91 -14.97
C ALA A 88 2.67 -9.03 -15.67
N HIS A 89 2.41 -7.72 -15.80
CA HIS A 89 3.40 -6.74 -16.26
C HIS A 89 4.62 -6.71 -15.34
N SER A 90 4.39 -6.69 -14.03
CA SER A 90 5.46 -6.54 -13.04
C SER A 90 6.36 -7.75 -12.89
N ILE A 91 5.79 -8.96 -12.88
CA ILE A 91 6.54 -10.21 -12.63
C ILE A 91 6.92 -10.94 -13.92
N GLY A 92 6.33 -10.52 -15.03
CA GLY A 92 6.47 -11.14 -16.34
C GLY A 92 5.49 -12.30 -16.58
N PRO A 93 5.26 -12.66 -17.86
CA PRO A 93 4.24 -13.63 -18.27
C PRO A 93 4.52 -15.05 -17.75
N GLY A 94 5.78 -15.50 -17.77
CA GLY A 94 6.14 -16.84 -17.32
C GLY A 94 5.89 -17.06 -15.82
N ALA A 95 6.28 -16.07 -15.01
CA ALA A 95 6.04 -16.08 -13.56
C ALA A 95 4.53 -16.02 -13.23
N PHE A 96 3.77 -15.21 -13.97
CA PHE A 96 2.32 -15.13 -13.82
C PHE A 96 1.62 -16.45 -14.14
N LEU A 97 2.00 -17.12 -15.24
CA LEU A 97 1.43 -18.41 -15.63
C LEU A 97 1.69 -19.52 -14.61
N ALA A 98 2.82 -19.45 -13.89
CA ALA A 98 3.15 -20.40 -12.82
C ALA A 98 2.60 -19.97 -11.44
N SER A 99 1.94 -18.81 -11.34
CA SER A 99 1.59 -18.22 -10.04
C SER A 99 0.42 -18.93 -9.34
N ASP A 100 0.50 -18.97 -8.01
CA ASP A 100 -0.61 -19.43 -7.16
C ASP A 100 -1.87 -18.60 -7.36
N THR A 101 -1.72 -17.30 -7.67
CA THR A 101 -2.83 -16.40 -7.98
C THR A 101 -3.67 -16.91 -9.16
N LEU A 102 -3.04 -17.24 -10.29
CA LEU A 102 -3.74 -17.75 -11.46
C LEU A 102 -4.39 -19.11 -11.18
N HIS A 103 -3.66 -20.03 -10.56
CA HIS A 103 -4.18 -21.36 -10.24
C HIS A 103 -5.37 -21.31 -9.29
N ALA A 104 -5.29 -20.50 -8.22
CA ALA A 104 -6.38 -20.33 -7.27
C ALA A 104 -7.60 -19.66 -7.92
N LEU A 105 -7.38 -18.65 -8.76
CA LEU A 105 -8.45 -17.96 -9.46
C LEU A 105 -9.22 -18.90 -10.39
N ASN A 106 -8.51 -19.75 -11.15
CA ASN A 106 -9.14 -20.73 -12.03
C ASN A 106 -9.91 -21.83 -11.27
N ARG A 107 -9.62 -22.05 -9.99
CA ARG A 107 -10.43 -22.90 -9.09
C ARG A 107 -11.62 -22.17 -8.47
N GLY A 108 -11.80 -20.88 -8.77
CA GLY A 108 -12.85 -20.04 -8.17
C GLY A 108 -12.52 -19.53 -6.76
N GLU A 109 -11.29 -19.73 -6.29
CA GLU A 109 -10.86 -19.34 -4.94
C GLU A 109 -10.35 -17.89 -4.92
N ILE A 110 -11.28 -16.92 -5.00
CA ILE A 110 -10.94 -15.48 -5.14
C ILE A 110 -10.05 -14.96 -3.99
N ILE A 111 -10.34 -15.34 -2.74
CA ILE A 111 -9.55 -14.88 -1.59
C ILE A 111 -8.14 -15.48 -1.60
N THR A 112 -8.02 -16.77 -1.95
CA THR A 112 -6.72 -17.43 -2.11
C THR A 112 -5.91 -16.78 -3.24
N ALA A 113 -6.56 -16.47 -4.37
CA ALA A 113 -5.93 -15.77 -5.48
C ALA A 113 -5.40 -14.38 -5.08
N ALA A 114 -6.20 -13.63 -4.33
CA ALA A 114 -5.84 -12.32 -3.79
C ALA A 114 -4.63 -12.40 -2.83
N ASN A 115 -4.53 -13.45 -2.03
CA ASN A 115 -3.37 -13.66 -1.15
C ASN A 115 -2.09 -14.01 -1.93
N GLY A 116 -2.21 -14.59 -3.13
CA GLY A 116 -1.05 -14.88 -3.98
C GLY A 116 -0.26 -13.65 -4.43
N PHE A 117 -0.88 -12.45 -4.46
CA PHE A 117 -0.16 -11.19 -4.71
C PHE A 117 0.95 -10.95 -3.68
N ASP A 118 0.72 -11.32 -2.42
CA ASP A 118 1.64 -11.05 -1.31
C ASP A 118 2.97 -11.82 -1.45
N SER A 119 2.99 -12.90 -2.24
CA SER A 119 4.18 -13.71 -2.53
C SER A 119 5.20 -12.96 -3.42
N TRP A 120 4.75 -11.98 -4.20
CA TRP A 120 5.56 -11.27 -5.19
C TRP A 120 6.12 -9.92 -4.67
N ARG A 121 6.60 -9.94 -3.42
CA ARG A 121 7.17 -8.78 -2.71
C ARG A 121 8.69 -8.82 -2.52
N LEU A 122 9.33 -9.88 -2.97
CA LEU A 122 10.76 -10.12 -2.76
C LEU A 122 11.57 -9.59 -3.95
N GLY A 123 12.76 -9.08 -3.66
CA GLY A 123 13.74 -8.67 -4.66
C GLY A 123 15.13 -9.20 -4.29
N ASN A 124 15.97 -9.41 -5.29
CA ASN A 124 17.37 -9.76 -5.11
C ASN A 124 18.22 -8.50 -5.29
N ILE A 125 18.93 -8.10 -4.24
CA ILE A 125 19.83 -6.94 -4.24
C ILE A 125 21.21 -7.46 -3.82
N ASP A 126 22.16 -7.40 -4.76
CA ASP A 126 23.55 -7.86 -4.59
C ASP A 126 23.67 -9.30 -4.03
N GLY A 127 22.84 -10.21 -4.55
CA GLY A 127 22.86 -11.63 -4.20
C GLY A 127 22.10 -11.99 -2.92
N GLN A 128 21.49 -11.01 -2.26
CA GLN A 128 20.69 -11.22 -1.04
C GLN A 128 19.21 -10.94 -1.32
N ILE A 129 18.33 -11.75 -0.72
CA ILE A 129 16.88 -11.63 -0.88
C ILE A 129 16.33 -10.71 0.21
N TYR A 130 15.63 -9.65 -0.22
CA TYR A 130 14.96 -8.69 0.65
C TYR A 130 13.47 -8.61 0.35
N VAL A 131 12.68 -8.26 1.36
CA VAL A 131 11.33 -7.75 1.15
C VAL A 131 11.46 -6.30 0.69
N VAL A 132 10.99 -6.02 -0.53
CA VAL A 132 11.09 -4.68 -1.12
C VAL A 132 9.81 -3.92 -0.81
N ASP A 133 9.93 -2.83 -0.06
CA ASP A 133 8.78 -2.05 0.40
C ASP A 133 7.93 -1.48 -0.77
N ALA A 134 8.58 -1.05 -1.85
CA ALA A 134 7.88 -0.62 -3.06
C ALA A 134 7.00 -1.74 -3.65
N LEU A 135 7.48 -2.99 -3.65
CA LEU A 135 6.69 -4.13 -4.11
C LEU A 135 5.56 -4.46 -3.13
N VAL A 136 5.78 -4.34 -1.81
CA VAL A 136 4.71 -4.51 -0.82
C VAL A 136 3.55 -3.53 -1.09
N ARG A 137 3.87 -2.26 -1.32
CA ARG A 137 2.86 -1.22 -1.64
C ARG A 137 2.15 -1.55 -2.94
N ARG A 138 2.88 -1.94 -3.99
CA ARG A 138 2.32 -2.35 -5.29
C ARG A 138 1.35 -3.52 -5.16
N ARG A 139 1.77 -4.61 -4.51
CA ARG A 139 0.91 -5.80 -4.32
C ARG A 139 -0.32 -5.48 -3.49
N THR A 140 -0.20 -4.59 -2.50
CA THR A 140 -1.35 -4.14 -1.71
C THR A 140 -2.37 -3.40 -2.58
N ALA A 141 -1.94 -2.48 -3.45
CA ALA A 141 -2.83 -1.72 -4.32
C ALA A 141 -3.48 -2.60 -5.40
N GLU A 142 -2.72 -3.51 -6.00
CA GLU A 142 -3.26 -4.50 -6.95
C GLU A 142 -4.27 -5.43 -6.29
N LYS A 143 -3.97 -5.95 -5.09
CA LYS A 143 -4.88 -6.78 -4.29
C LYS A 143 -6.16 -6.03 -3.93
N ALA A 144 -6.04 -4.75 -3.56
CA ALA A 144 -7.19 -3.90 -3.28
C ALA A 144 -8.06 -3.69 -4.53
N LEU A 145 -7.44 -3.47 -5.70
CA LEU A 145 -8.16 -3.36 -6.97
C LEU A 145 -8.84 -4.69 -7.36
N PHE A 146 -8.15 -5.81 -7.14
CA PHE A 146 -8.65 -7.17 -7.40
C PHE A 146 -9.88 -7.52 -6.55
N LEU A 147 -9.89 -7.10 -5.29
CA LEU A 147 -11.00 -7.33 -4.35
C LEU A 147 -12.07 -6.23 -4.36
N ARG A 148 -11.95 -5.24 -5.26
CA ARG A 148 -12.90 -4.13 -5.33
C ARG A 148 -14.29 -4.65 -5.75
N PRO A 149 -15.36 -4.34 -5.00
CA PRO A 149 -16.71 -4.78 -5.36
C PRO A 149 -17.15 -4.13 -6.67
N VAL A 150 -17.83 -4.91 -7.53
CA VAL A 150 -18.39 -4.45 -8.81
C VAL A 150 -19.65 -3.63 -8.62
N ASN A 151 -20.46 -4.04 -7.64
CA ASN A 151 -21.72 -3.40 -7.28
C ASN A 151 -21.53 -2.47 -6.07
N ARG A 152 -22.57 -1.69 -5.74
CA ARG A 152 -22.59 -0.81 -4.58
C ARG A 152 -22.09 -1.55 -3.33
N THR A 153 -21.23 -0.90 -2.57
CA THR A 153 -20.73 -1.41 -1.29
C THR A 153 -21.92 -1.73 -0.38
N VAL A 154 -22.16 -3.01 -0.13
CA VAL A 154 -23.21 -3.44 0.79
C VAL A 154 -22.67 -3.35 2.22
N PRO A 155 -23.35 -2.64 3.14
CA PRO A 155 -22.91 -2.59 4.53
C PRO A 155 -23.00 -3.97 5.17
N ALA A 156 -21.90 -4.45 5.76
CA ALA A 156 -21.89 -5.70 6.49
C ALA A 156 -22.70 -5.54 7.80
N PRO A 157 -23.61 -6.48 8.13
CA PRO A 157 -24.41 -6.42 9.35
C PRO A 157 -23.58 -6.83 10.58
N HIS A 158 -22.69 -5.94 11.02
CA HIS A 158 -21.78 -6.16 12.15
C HIS A 158 -22.50 -6.43 13.47
N ALA A 159 -23.73 -5.95 13.63
CA ALA A 159 -24.53 -6.16 14.84
C ALA A 159 -25.08 -7.60 14.95
N THR A 160 -25.29 -8.28 13.81
CA THR A 160 -25.94 -9.60 13.76
C THR A 160 -24.94 -10.72 13.48
N LEU A 161 -23.84 -10.43 12.77
CA LEU A 161 -22.81 -11.39 12.42
C LEU A 161 -21.50 -11.09 13.18
N LYS A 162 -21.21 -11.90 14.18
CA LYS A 162 -19.91 -11.86 14.87
C LYS A 162 -18.86 -12.57 14.03
N ALA A 163 -17.74 -11.91 13.75
CA ALA A 163 -16.60 -12.54 13.10
C ALA A 163 -15.90 -13.54 14.04
N PHE A 164 -15.48 -14.68 13.49
CA PHE A 164 -14.71 -15.71 14.19
C PHE A 164 -13.41 -16.01 13.42
N TYR A 165 -12.43 -16.59 14.11
CA TYR A 165 -11.15 -16.94 13.51
C TYR A 165 -11.31 -18.15 12.57
N ASP A 166 -10.74 -18.06 11.39
CA ASP A 166 -10.73 -19.14 10.40
C ASP A 166 -9.69 -20.20 10.78
N THR A 167 -10.16 -21.32 11.36
CA THR A 167 -9.31 -22.45 11.78
C THR A 167 -9.26 -23.54 10.72
N HIS A 168 -8.22 -24.37 10.75
CA HIS A 168 -8.09 -25.50 9.81
C HIS A 168 -9.29 -26.46 9.88
N GLU A 169 -9.74 -26.78 11.10
CA GLU A 169 -10.91 -27.64 11.34
C GLU A 169 -12.18 -27.08 10.69
N MET A 170 -12.40 -25.76 10.80
CA MET A 170 -13.53 -25.09 10.14
C MET A 170 -13.43 -25.16 8.62
N ARG A 171 -12.24 -25.02 8.04
CA ARG A 171 -12.03 -25.15 6.58
C ARG A 171 -12.36 -26.55 6.09
N GLU A 172 -11.94 -27.58 6.82
CA GLU A 172 -12.29 -28.97 6.49
C GLU A 172 -13.80 -29.21 6.55
N GLN A 173 -14.47 -28.69 7.59
CA GLN A 173 -15.92 -28.78 7.71
C GLN A 173 -16.64 -28.06 6.56
N ILE A 174 -16.20 -26.85 6.20
CA ILE A 174 -16.76 -26.11 5.06
C ILE A 174 -16.59 -26.91 3.76
N ALA A 175 -15.41 -27.49 3.52
CA ALA A 175 -15.16 -28.30 2.34
C ALA A 175 -16.07 -29.54 2.27
N GLN A 176 -16.32 -30.21 3.41
CA GLN A 176 -17.26 -31.33 3.49
C GLN A 176 -18.69 -30.90 3.18
N VAL A 177 -19.16 -29.77 3.73
CA VAL A 177 -20.51 -29.24 3.47
C VAL A 177 -20.69 -28.88 1.99
N SER A 178 -19.72 -28.19 1.37
CA SER A 178 -19.76 -27.88 -0.06
C SER A 178 -19.80 -29.14 -0.94
N SER A 179 -19.07 -30.20 -0.56
CA SER A 179 -19.09 -31.47 -1.31
C SER A 179 -20.43 -32.23 -1.22
N ARG A 180 -21.15 -32.07 -0.09
CA ARG A 180 -22.49 -32.64 0.10
C ARG A 180 -23.56 -31.88 -0.67
N ALA A 181 -23.42 -30.56 -0.79
CA ALA A 181 -24.34 -29.72 -1.58
C ALA A 181 -24.26 -30.02 -3.09
N THR A 182 -23.09 -30.43 -3.60
CA THR A 182 -22.92 -30.81 -5.02
C THR A 182 -23.41 -32.23 -5.33
N HIS A 183 -23.65 -33.07 -4.31
CA HIS A 183 -24.15 -34.46 -4.44
C HIS A 183 -25.56 -34.64 -3.85
N GLY A 184 -26.34 -33.57 -3.72
CA GLY A 184 -27.66 -33.58 -3.08
C GLY A 184 -28.77 -34.27 -3.90
N GLU A 185 -28.91 -35.57 -3.68
CA GLU A 185 -30.17 -36.32 -3.58
C GLU A 185 -31.31 -35.45 -2.96
N PRO A 186 -32.57 -35.56 -3.42
CA PRO A 186 -33.63 -34.63 -3.04
C PRO A 186 -33.86 -34.65 -1.54
N ALA A 187 -33.73 -33.48 -0.91
CA ALA A 187 -34.06 -33.28 0.49
C ALA A 187 -35.53 -33.67 0.73
N GLN A 188 -35.76 -34.67 1.56
CA GLN A 188 -37.07 -34.90 2.16
C GLN A 188 -37.41 -33.68 3.01
N SER A 189 -38.45 -32.97 2.59
CA SER A 189 -39.08 -31.90 3.34
C SER A 189 -39.71 -32.49 4.61
N ASP A 190 -39.06 -32.28 5.74
CA ASP A 190 -39.70 -32.40 7.04
C ASP A 190 -40.47 -31.09 7.26
N GLU A 191 -41.80 -31.14 7.18
CA GLU A 191 -42.68 -30.00 7.42
C GLU A 191 -42.67 -29.65 8.90
N GLY A 192 -41.92 -28.60 9.24
CA GLY A 192 -41.95 -27.95 10.55
C GLY A 192 -42.18 -26.46 10.39
N GLU A 193 -43.41 -26.03 10.64
CA GLU A 193 -43.88 -24.64 10.63
C GLU A 193 -42.94 -23.69 11.40
N THR A 194 -42.44 -22.66 10.72
CA THR A 194 -42.40 -21.29 11.28
C THR A 194 -42.54 -20.31 10.14
N GLY A 195 -43.70 -19.64 10.11
CA GLY A 195 -44.01 -18.59 9.14
C GLY A 195 -43.15 -17.35 9.34
N ALA A 196 -42.48 -16.96 8.27
CA ALA A 196 -42.18 -15.58 7.96
C ALA A 196 -42.33 -15.46 6.43
N ASP A 197 -43.40 -14.82 6.00
CA ASP A 197 -43.69 -14.53 4.60
C ASP A 197 -42.51 -13.77 3.98
N LEU A 198 -41.74 -14.46 3.14
CA LEU A 198 -40.85 -13.81 2.19
C LEU A 198 -41.51 -13.96 0.82
N GLU A 199 -42.15 -12.88 0.37
CA GLU A 199 -42.64 -12.77 -0.99
C GLU A 199 -41.48 -13.03 -1.97
N PRO A 200 -41.67 -13.89 -2.99
CA PRO A 200 -40.68 -14.07 -4.03
C PRO A 200 -40.42 -12.73 -4.72
N LEU A 201 -39.15 -12.31 -4.80
CA LEU A 201 -38.75 -11.18 -5.63
C LEU A 201 -39.13 -11.49 -7.08
N GLU A 202 -40.21 -10.88 -7.56
CA GLU A 202 -40.59 -10.91 -8.97
C GLU A 202 -39.46 -10.32 -9.82
N LEU A 203 -38.94 -11.14 -10.72
CA LEU A 203 -38.06 -10.74 -11.79
C LEU A 203 -38.85 -9.85 -12.75
N VAL A 204 -38.76 -8.53 -12.59
CA VAL A 204 -39.40 -7.58 -13.50
C VAL A 204 -38.59 -7.48 -14.79
N ASP A 205 -38.86 -8.40 -15.72
CA ASP A 205 -38.59 -8.26 -17.14
C ASP A 205 -39.73 -7.46 -17.78
N LYS A 206 -39.68 -6.12 -17.69
CA LYS A 206 -40.36 -5.20 -18.61
C LYS A 206 -39.57 -3.90 -18.71
N VAL A 207 -38.71 -3.84 -19.73
CA VAL A 207 -38.30 -2.57 -20.34
C VAL A 207 -39.46 -2.16 -21.23
N ASP A 208 -40.13 -1.06 -20.91
CA ASP A 208 -40.74 -0.17 -21.89
C ASP A 208 -41.01 1.20 -21.25
N ASP A 209 -40.68 2.20 -22.07
CA ASP A 209 -41.03 3.63 -22.05
C ASP A 209 -40.18 4.63 -21.24
N GLU A 210 -39.70 5.59 -22.03
CA GLU A 210 -38.93 6.79 -21.74
C GLU A 210 -39.46 7.59 -20.54
N GLU A 211 -38.78 7.50 -19.40
CA GLU A 211 -38.58 8.69 -18.55
C GLU A 211 -37.11 8.77 -18.14
N THR A 212 -36.51 9.88 -18.54
CA THR A 212 -35.12 10.25 -18.28
C THR A 212 -34.96 10.52 -16.78
N PHE A 213 -34.73 9.47 -15.99
CA PHE A 213 -34.29 9.65 -14.60
C PHE A 213 -32.85 10.15 -14.60
N GLN A 214 -32.70 11.47 -14.65
CA GLN A 214 -31.44 12.14 -14.34
C GLN A 214 -31.07 11.82 -12.88
N SER A 215 -29.95 11.13 -12.69
CA SER A 215 -29.44 10.85 -11.35
C SER A 215 -29.10 12.18 -10.63
N PRO A 216 -29.27 12.29 -9.30
CA PRO A 216 -28.87 13.47 -8.53
C PRO A 216 -27.38 13.83 -8.66
N ILE A 217 -26.57 12.85 -9.07
CA ILE A 217 -25.14 13.01 -9.34
C ILE A 217 -24.91 13.71 -10.68
N ALA A 218 -25.76 13.46 -11.69
CA ALA A 218 -25.70 14.14 -12.98
C ALA A 218 -26.12 15.62 -12.87
N GLU A 219 -27.09 15.92 -12.01
CA GLU A 219 -27.50 17.30 -11.70
C GLU A 219 -26.41 18.06 -10.92
N ALA A 220 -25.81 17.41 -9.91
CA ALA A 220 -24.68 17.98 -9.18
C ALA A 220 -23.43 18.17 -10.06
N ALA A 221 -23.19 17.26 -11.02
CA ALA A 221 -22.07 17.40 -11.97
C ALA A 221 -22.31 18.51 -12.99
N ALA A 222 -23.56 18.72 -13.44
CA ALA A 222 -23.91 19.82 -14.33
C ALA A 222 -23.74 21.19 -13.65
N GLU A 223 -24.15 21.33 -12.38
CA GLU A 223 -23.97 22.56 -11.62
C GLU A 223 -22.48 22.91 -11.41
N VAL A 224 -21.64 21.90 -11.16
CA VAL A 224 -20.18 22.11 -11.01
C VAL A 224 -19.54 22.47 -12.35
N SER A 225 -19.99 21.88 -13.45
CA SER A 225 -19.50 22.18 -14.80
C SER A 225 -19.86 23.61 -15.22
N GLU A 226 -21.11 24.03 -14.99
CA GLU A 226 -21.58 25.39 -15.30
C GLU A 226 -20.85 26.45 -14.46
N ARG A 227 -20.54 26.12 -13.19
CA ARG A 227 -19.73 26.97 -12.32
C ARG A 227 -18.26 27.04 -12.76
N LEU A 228 -17.72 25.97 -13.35
CA LEU A 228 -16.37 25.96 -13.93
C LEU A 228 -16.31 26.78 -15.22
N ASP A 229 -17.31 26.66 -16.10
CA ASP A 229 -17.39 27.45 -17.34
C ASP A 229 -17.54 28.95 -17.05
N ALA A 230 -18.33 29.31 -16.03
CA ALA A 230 -18.44 30.70 -15.55
C ALA A 230 -17.11 31.26 -14.96
N LEU A 231 -16.20 30.37 -14.54
CA LEU A 231 -14.86 30.71 -14.08
C LEU A 231 -13.85 30.80 -15.23
N MET A 232 -14.06 30.05 -16.31
CA MET A 232 -13.21 30.03 -17.50
C MET A 232 -13.49 31.20 -18.46
N ASP A 233 -14.69 31.79 -18.44
CA ASP A 233 -15.08 32.89 -19.34
C ASP A 233 -14.69 34.30 -18.83
N LYS A 234 -13.88 34.37 -17.76
CA LYS A 234 -13.33 35.63 -17.24
C LYS A 234 -11.91 35.82 -17.79
N PRO A 235 -11.65 36.80 -18.67
CA PRO A 235 -10.31 36.98 -19.19
C PRO A 235 -9.35 37.33 -18.05
N ALA A 236 -8.20 36.65 -18.05
CA ALA A 236 -7.10 36.87 -17.13
C ALA A 236 -6.72 38.35 -17.10
N GLN A 237 -7.05 39.04 -15.99
CA GLN A 237 -6.35 40.26 -15.64
C GLN A 237 -4.96 39.86 -15.15
N THR A 238 -4.00 40.11 -16.01
CA THR A 238 -2.59 40.18 -15.68
C THR A 238 -2.36 41.44 -14.84
N ASP A 239 -2.11 41.26 -13.55
CA ASP A 239 -1.37 42.26 -12.78
C ASP A 239 -0.28 41.52 -11.98
N VAL A 240 0.87 41.38 -12.63
CA VAL A 240 2.09 40.83 -12.05
C VAL A 240 2.85 42.01 -11.46
N THR A 241 2.39 42.53 -10.31
CA THR A 241 3.14 43.57 -9.58
C THR A 241 2.73 43.69 -8.11
N ASP A 242 2.79 42.61 -7.32
CA ASP A 242 3.00 42.74 -5.86
C ASP A 242 3.28 41.38 -5.18
N TRP A 243 4.50 40.84 -5.31
CA TRP A 243 4.94 39.74 -4.45
C TRP A 243 6.29 40.09 -3.83
N PRO A 244 6.42 40.12 -2.49
CA PRO A 244 7.66 40.52 -1.84
C PRO A 244 8.76 39.46 -2.03
N ASP A 245 9.96 39.93 -2.37
CA ASP A 245 11.20 39.17 -2.62
C ASP A 245 11.74 38.37 -1.40
N SER A 246 10.94 38.14 -0.37
CA SER A 246 11.35 37.45 0.87
C SER A 246 11.06 35.94 0.86
N LEU A 247 10.80 35.33 -0.31
CA LEU A 247 10.52 33.88 -0.44
C LEU A 247 11.60 33.11 -1.20
N VAL A 248 12.75 33.73 -1.48
CA VAL A 248 13.92 33.02 -2.03
C VAL A 248 14.98 32.94 -0.95
N GLU A 249 14.90 31.93 -0.10
CA GLU A 249 16.05 31.42 0.63
C GLU A 249 16.43 30.06 0.06
N THR A 250 17.53 30.07 -0.68
CA THR A 250 18.29 28.90 -1.11
C THR A 250 18.96 28.25 0.10
N ASN A 251 18.61 27.01 0.43
CA ASN A 251 19.39 26.20 1.36
C ASN A 251 19.65 24.80 0.78
N GLU A 252 20.94 24.44 0.80
CA GLU A 252 21.51 23.18 0.32
C GLU A 252 21.04 21.96 1.15
N PRO A 253 20.97 20.75 0.56
CA PRO A 253 20.47 19.55 1.23
C PRO A 253 21.50 18.90 2.19
N SER A 254 21.01 18.54 3.39
CA SER A 254 21.69 17.75 4.45
C SER A 254 21.42 16.23 4.27
N PRO A 255 22.33 15.31 4.66
CA PRO A 255 22.40 13.98 4.06
C PRO A 255 21.52 12.90 4.71
N ALA A 256 20.97 12.04 3.84
CA ALA A 256 20.72 10.60 3.94
C ALA A 256 19.92 10.04 5.15
N SER A 257 18.66 9.64 4.90
CA SER A 257 17.94 8.63 5.68
C SER A 257 17.80 7.33 4.87
N ASN A 258 18.54 6.29 5.28
CA ASN A 258 18.51 4.95 4.69
C ASN A 258 17.15 4.25 4.91
N ASN A 259 16.39 4.01 3.83
CA ASN A 259 15.16 3.21 3.82
C ASN A 259 15.44 1.70 3.67
N VAL A 260 16.15 1.09 4.62
CA VAL A 260 16.34 -0.36 4.71
C VAL A 260 15.96 -0.81 6.11
N VAL A 261 14.80 -1.45 6.24
CA VAL A 261 14.40 -2.11 7.49
C VAL A 261 14.98 -3.53 7.48
N GLN A 262 16.07 -3.74 8.24
CA GLN A 262 16.55 -5.09 8.55
C GLN A 262 15.66 -5.69 9.65
N LEU A 263 15.03 -6.83 9.37
CA LEU A 263 14.34 -7.63 10.38
C LEU A 263 15.35 -8.58 11.06
N PRO A 264 15.23 -8.82 12.38
CA PRO A 264 16.09 -9.77 13.08
C PRO A 264 15.84 -11.21 12.59
N ARG A 265 16.95 -11.91 12.40
CA ARG A 265 17.02 -13.34 12.04
C ARG A 265 16.24 -14.16 13.07
N ARG A 266 15.17 -14.83 12.64
CA ARG A 266 14.42 -15.77 13.48
C ARG A 266 15.30 -16.99 13.74
N THR A 267 15.92 -17.06 14.91
CA THR A 267 16.68 -18.22 15.37
C THR A 267 15.75 -19.29 15.92
N ASN A 268 15.92 -20.51 15.40
CA ASN A 268 15.71 -21.82 16.03
C ASN A 268 14.36 -22.10 16.70
N PHE A 269 13.51 -22.86 16.00
CA PHE A 269 12.69 -23.89 16.66
C PHE A 269 13.40 -25.23 16.44
N THR A 270 14.01 -25.76 17.51
CA THR A 270 14.34 -27.17 17.64
C THR A 270 13.13 -27.88 18.22
N GLU A 271 12.58 -28.86 17.51
CA GLU A 271 11.92 -30.00 18.15
C GLU A 271 12.23 -31.26 17.35
N THR A 272 12.39 -32.35 18.11
CA THR A 272 13.29 -33.47 17.84
C THR A 272 12.51 -34.69 17.34
N ALA A 273 13.06 -35.32 16.31
CA ALA A 273 13.03 -36.74 15.94
C ALA A 273 11.69 -37.50 15.85
N GLY A 274 11.41 -37.96 14.62
CA GLY A 274 10.69 -39.18 14.31
C GLY A 274 11.23 -39.75 13.00
N SER A 275 12.15 -40.71 13.11
CA SER A 275 12.82 -41.40 12.01
C SER A 275 11.88 -42.38 11.32
N GLU A 276 11.78 -42.34 9.99
CA GLU A 276 11.68 -43.55 9.17
C GLU A 276 12.27 -43.30 7.78
N ILE A 277 13.29 -44.10 7.47
CA ILE A 277 14.07 -44.16 6.24
C ILE A 277 13.29 -44.99 5.22
N LEU A 278 13.16 -44.54 3.96
CA LEU A 278 13.15 -45.44 2.80
C LEU A 278 13.58 -44.71 1.50
N THR A 279 14.80 -45.07 1.06
CA THR A 279 15.24 -45.42 -0.31
C THR A 279 15.19 -44.44 -1.50
N GLU A 280 16.40 -44.04 -1.91
CA GLU A 280 17.00 -44.05 -3.27
C GLU A 280 16.23 -43.54 -4.51
N VAL A 281 16.73 -42.47 -5.14
CA VAL A 281 16.73 -42.24 -6.62
C VAL A 281 17.99 -41.42 -7.00
N PRO A 282 18.66 -41.66 -8.16
CA PRO A 282 20.11 -41.50 -8.34
C PRO A 282 20.62 -40.12 -8.76
N THR A 283 21.90 -39.90 -8.43
CA THR A 283 22.82 -38.89 -8.96
C THR A 283 22.89 -38.92 -10.49
N ALA A 284 22.61 -37.78 -11.14
CA ALA A 284 22.99 -37.49 -12.52
C ALA A 284 23.96 -36.27 -12.54
N PRO A 285 24.92 -36.23 -13.49
CA PRO A 285 26.13 -35.44 -13.35
C PRO A 285 25.96 -33.96 -13.74
N LEU A 286 26.70 -33.11 -13.03
CA LEU A 286 26.88 -31.68 -13.33
C LEU A 286 27.53 -31.51 -14.71
N PRO A 287 27.01 -30.64 -15.60
CA PRO A 287 27.71 -30.31 -16.84
C PRO A 287 28.92 -29.40 -16.55
N GLU A 288 29.96 -29.68 -17.33
CA GLU A 288 31.34 -29.25 -17.21
C GLU A 288 31.55 -27.72 -17.26
N ALA A 289 32.55 -27.29 -16.49
CA ALA A 289 33.07 -25.94 -16.45
C ALA A 289 33.56 -25.48 -17.83
N GLN A 290 33.00 -24.38 -18.32
CA GLN A 290 33.60 -23.60 -19.41
C GLN A 290 34.41 -22.45 -18.80
N THR A 291 35.70 -22.47 -19.13
CA THR A 291 36.71 -21.48 -18.76
C THR A 291 36.39 -20.11 -19.37
N VAL A 292 36.12 -19.12 -18.53
CA VAL A 292 36.07 -17.70 -18.93
C VAL A 292 37.48 -17.11 -18.75
N PRO A 293 38.03 -16.38 -19.74
CA PRO A 293 39.34 -15.76 -19.61
C PRO A 293 39.32 -14.60 -18.60
N THR A 294 40.33 -14.59 -17.74
CA THR A 294 40.74 -13.50 -16.85
C THR A 294 40.83 -12.18 -17.62
N ILE A 295 40.06 -11.18 -17.21
CA ILE A 295 40.28 -9.78 -17.58
C ILE A 295 40.66 -9.03 -16.30
N SER A 296 41.79 -8.35 -16.42
CA SER A 296 42.51 -7.58 -15.42
C SER A 296 41.67 -6.54 -14.69
N GLU A 297 41.96 -6.36 -13.41
CA GLU A 297 41.51 -5.25 -12.58
C GLU A 297 41.97 -3.91 -13.19
N GLU A 298 41.01 -3.14 -13.72
CA GLU A 298 41.20 -1.70 -13.92
C GLU A 298 40.29 -0.94 -12.96
N LYS A 299 40.97 -0.21 -12.07
CA LYS A 299 40.44 0.58 -10.97
C LYS A 299 39.79 1.85 -11.51
N ALA A 300 38.49 1.84 -11.72
CA ALA A 300 37.72 3.04 -12.03
C ALA A 300 36.98 3.53 -10.77
N THR A 301 37.61 4.49 -10.09
CA THR A 301 36.97 5.36 -9.10
C THR A 301 35.97 6.26 -9.83
N GLY A 302 34.68 5.95 -9.71
CA GLY A 302 33.58 6.79 -10.18
C GLY A 302 32.57 6.96 -9.06
N GLU A 303 32.43 8.19 -8.60
CA GLU A 303 31.52 8.64 -7.55
C GLU A 303 30.07 8.39 -7.98
N TYR A 304 29.39 7.48 -7.28
CA TYR A 304 27.98 7.13 -7.54
C TYR A 304 27.09 8.13 -6.81
N GLU A 305 26.46 9.04 -7.55
CA GLU A 305 25.47 9.98 -7.03
C GLU A 305 24.06 9.36 -7.16
N PHE A 306 23.47 9.00 -6.02
CA PHE A 306 22.12 8.44 -5.92
C PHE A 306 21.10 9.58 -6.05
N SER A 307 20.50 9.72 -7.24
CA SER A 307 19.40 10.68 -7.47
C SER A 307 18.12 10.18 -6.78
N ASP A 308 17.82 10.73 -5.61
CA ASP A 308 16.62 10.45 -4.82
C ASP A 308 15.44 11.25 -5.39
N HIS A 309 14.79 10.71 -6.42
CA HIS A 309 13.52 11.24 -6.95
C HIS A 309 12.50 10.11 -6.97
N SER A 310 11.90 9.89 -5.80
CA SER A 310 10.67 9.11 -5.63
C SER A 310 9.51 9.86 -6.29
N SER A 311 9.21 9.55 -7.56
CA SER A 311 8.09 10.10 -8.33
C SER A 311 6.70 9.78 -7.75
N ALA A 312 6.63 9.04 -6.65
CA ALA A 312 5.39 8.68 -5.95
C ALA A 312 4.82 9.83 -5.10
N GLU A 313 5.61 10.86 -4.77
CA GLU A 313 5.13 11.99 -3.94
C GLU A 313 4.23 12.98 -4.70
N LYS A 314 4.20 12.94 -6.04
CA LYS A 314 3.41 13.87 -6.85
C LYS A 314 1.89 13.61 -6.81
N TYR A 315 1.46 12.42 -6.36
CA TYR A 315 0.05 11.98 -6.42
C TYR A 315 -0.51 11.48 -5.09
N ILE A 316 0.26 11.63 -4.01
CA ILE A 316 -0.21 11.36 -2.65
C ILE A 316 -0.35 12.72 -2.01
N GLU A 317 -1.58 13.21 -1.81
CA GLU A 317 -1.78 14.23 -0.79
C GLU A 317 -1.31 13.59 0.53
N PRO A 318 -0.23 14.08 1.16
CA PRO A 318 0.08 13.59 2.49
C PRO A 318 -1.13 13.96 3.33
N ALA A 319 -1.80 12.96 3.90
CA ALA A 319 -2.66 13.19 5.05
C ALA A 319 -1.81 14.05 5.99
N LYS A 320 -2.24 15.30 6.19
CA LYS A 320 -1.52 16.30 6.96
C LYS A 320 -1.45 15.78 8.38
N THR A 321 -0.46 14.95 8.67
CA THR A 321 -0.03 14.65 10.02
C THR A 321 0.40 16.01 10.52
N THR A 322 -0.52 16.63 11.24
CA THR A 322 -0.26 17.85 11.95
C THR A 322 0.66 17.43 13.08
N ASP A 323 1.93 17.22 12.78
CA ASP A 323 3.00 17.18 13.77
C ASP A 323 3.29 18.62 14.20
N ARG A 324 2.22 19.28 14.66
CA ARG A 324 2.30 20.35 15.63
C ARG A 324 1.94 19.66 16.94
N GLN A 325 2.91 19.00 17.58
CA GLN A 325 3.00 19.18 19.02
C GLN A 325 3.15 20.69 19.24
N GLY A 326 1.99 21.33 19.43
CA GLY A 326 1.90 22.78 19.49
C GLY A 326 2.78 23.27 20.62
N LEU A 327 3.32 24.48 20.46
CA LEU A 327 4.02 25.23 21.49
C LEU A 327 3.32 25.16 22.87
N TRP A 328 1.99 25.01 22.85
CA TRP A 328 1.12 24.78 24.00
C TRP A 328 1.48 23.55 24.85
N ALA A 329 1.97 22.45 24.26
CA ALA A 329 2.33 21.23 25.00
C ALA A 329 3.52 21.49 25.94
N TYR A 330 4.54 22.21 25.45
CA TYR A 330 5.68 22.62 26.28
C TYR A 330 5.30 23.69 27.30
N ALA A 331 4.44 24.64 26.92
CA ALA A 331 3.89 25.61 27.85
C ALA A 331 3.07 24.94 28.98
N ALA A 332 2.28 23.91 28.67
CA ALA A 332 1.52 23.14 29.65
C ALA A 332 2.45 22.39 30.63
N MET A 333 3.54 21.80 30.14
CA MET A 333 4.56 21.16 30.98
C MET A 333 5.23 22.15 31.93
N ILE A 334 5.53 23.37 31.47
CA ILE A 334 6.09 24.44 32.30
C ILE A 334 5.09 24.86 33.38
N VAL A 335 3.82 25.08 33.04
CA VAL A 335 2.79 25.46 34.02
C VAL A 335 2.58 24.36 35.06
N LEU A 336 2.56 23.09 34.65
CA LEU A 336 2.41 21.95 35.55
C LEU A 336 3.64 21.80 36.46
N GLY A 337 4.85 22.02 35.94
CA GLY A 337 6.08 22.07 36.72
C GLY A 337 6.10 23.21 37.74
N LEU A 338 5.64 24.41 37.37
CA LEU A 338 5.49 25.55 38.30
C LEU A 338 4.47 25.25 39.40
N ALA A 339 3.33 24.65 39.05
CA ALA A 339 2.30 24.28 40.01
C ALA A 339 2.78 23.21 41.00
N ALA A 340 3.48 22.17 40.52
CA ALA A 340 4.02 21.11 41.38
C ALA A 340 5.14 21.65 42.30
N THR A 341 6.05 22.45 41.77
CA THR A 341 7.15 23.05 42.53
C THR A 341 6.61 24.06 43.55
N GLY A 342 5.72 24.95 43.14
CA GLY A 342 5.12 25.97 43.99
C GLY A 342 4.22 25.37 45.08
N GLY A 343 3.38 24.39 44.72
CA GLY A 343 2.55 23.67 45.68
C GLY A 343 3.37 22.89 46.70
N GLY A 344 4.42 22.19 46.25
CA GLY A 344 5.33 21.47 47.14
C GLY A 344 6.08 22.40 48.12
N LEU A 345 6.60 23.53 47.63
CA LEU A 345 7.25 24.54 48.48
C LEU A 345 6.26 25.19 49.45
N TYR A 346 5.05 25.54 49.01
CA TYR A 346 4.02 26.16 49.86
C TYR A 346 3.63 25.26 51.04
N VAL A 347 3.42 23.97 50.77
CA VAL A 347 3.13 22.98 51.81
C VAL A 347 4.30 22.82 52.78
N ASN A 348 5.54 22.83 52.27
CA ASN A 348 6.74 22.68 53.09
C ASN A 348 7.00 23.92 53.98
N PHE A 349 6.89 25.13 53.42
CA PHE A 349 7.12 26.37 54.16
C PHE A 349 6.04 26.68 55.20
N ASN A 350 4.79 26.29 54.95
CA ASN A 350 3.71 26.49 55.90
C ASN A 350 3.61 25.36 56.95
N GLY A 351 4.54 24.40 56.96
CA GLY A 351 4.54 23.27 57.90
C GLY A 351 3.31 22.37 57.75
N LEU A 352 2.73 22.32 56.54
CA LEU A 352 1.58 21.45 56.23
C LEU A 352 2.02 20.04 55.82
N SER A 353 3.31 19.83 55.55
CA SER A 353 3.88 18.51 55.22
C SER A 353 3.56 17.46 56.29
N ASP A 354 3.65 17.81 57.57
CA ASP A 354 3.39 16.89 58.69
C ASP A 354 1.90 16.50 58.80
N LYS A 355 0.99 17.28 58.21
CA LYS A 355 -0.45 17.00 58.21
C LYS A 355 -0.89 16.00 57.13
N ILE A 356 -0.02 15.73 56.16
CA ILE A 356 -0.29 14.81 55.03
C ILE A 356 0.06 13.36 55.42
N GLY A 357 0.57 13.14 56.64
CA GLY A 357 0.94 11.84 57.19
C GLY A 357 2.46 11.70 57.33
N GLU A 358 2.90 10.55 57.84
CA GLU A 358 4.32 10.28 58.16
C GLU A 358 5.24 10.39 56.93
N LEU A 359 4.70 10.19 55.72
CA LEU A 359 5.41 10.33 54.45
C LEU A 359 5.31 11.74 53.83
N GLY A 360 4.62 12.68 54.47
CA GLY A 360 4.35 14.01 53.92
C GLY A 360 5.60 14.83 53.55
N PRO A 361 6.66 14.87 54.38
CA PRO A 361 7.93 15.52 54.01
C PRO A 361 8.60 14.86 52.79
N LEU A 362 8.50 13.54 52.66
CA LEU A 362 9.07 12.81 51.53
C LEU A 362 8.29 13.08 50.24
N LEU A 363 6.95 13.05 50.30
CA LEU A 363 6.09 13.31 49.14
C LEU A 363 6.19 14.74 48.63
N THR A 364 6.26 15.71 49.55
CA THR A 364 6.41 17.13 49.17
C THR A 364 7.77 17.41 48.56
N SER A 365 8.85 16.82 49.10
CA SER A 365 10.19 16.93 48.49
C SER A 365 10.27 16.25 47.11
N ALA A 366 9.64 15.09 46.93
CA ALA A 366 9.55 14.41 45.64
C ALA A 366 8.73 15.20 44.61
N ALA A 367 7.63 15.84 45.04
CA ALA A 367 6.82 16.70 44.18
C ALA A 367 7.60 17.94 43.69
N VAL A 368 8.40 18.56 44.57
CA VAL A 368 9.31 19.65 44.18
C VAL A 368 10.36 19.17 43.19
N ALA A 369 11.00 18.01 43.45
CA ALA A 369 12.01 17.46 42.55
C ALA A 369 11.44 17.14 41.16
N MET A 370 10.28 16.50 41.08
CA MET A 370 9.60 16.23 39.81
C MET A 370 9.18 17.53 39.10
N GLY A 371 8.67 18.51 39.85
CA GLY A 371 8.31 19.82 39.30
C GLY A 371 9.49 20.55 38.66
N VAL A 372 10.67 20.52 39.29
CA VAL A 372 11.90 21.10 38.75
C VAL A 372 12.37 20.37 37.48
N VAL A 373 12.31 19.03 37.45
CA VAL A 373 12.67 18.25 36.25
C VAL A 373 11.74 18.58 35.08
N LEU A 374 10.44 18.71 35.32
CA LEU A 374 9.46 19.09 34.30
C LEU A 374 9.69 20.51 33.77
N LEU A 375 10.09 21.44 34.65
CA LEU A 375 10.48 22.80 34.24
C LEU A 375 11.72 22.81 33.36
N LEU A 376 12.75 22.06 33.74
CA LEU A 376 13.99 21.97 32.96
C LEU A 376 13.73 21.32 31.59
N MET A 377 12.97 20.23 31.54
CA MET A 377 12.56 19.60 30.28
C MET A 377 11.71 20.54 29.41
N GLY A 378 10.67 21.15 29.98
CA GLY A 378 9.78 22.06 29.25
C GLY A 378 10.51 23.29 28.70
N THR A 379 11.39 23.90 29.49
CA THR A 379 12.20 25.05 29.05
C THR A 379 13.27 24.66 28.04
N TYR A 380 13.92 23.50 28.21
CA TYR A 380 14.90 22.98 27.25
C TYR A 380 14.26 22.71 25.88
N TYR A 381 13.11 22.05 25.84
CA TYR A 381 12.42 21.79 24.57
C TYR A 381 11.86 23.06 23.94
N LEU A 382 11.34 24.00 24.74
CA LEU A 382 10.92 25.32 24.25
C LEU A 382 12.10 26.07 23.63
N PHE A 383 13.26 26.07 24.28
CA PHE A 383 14.47 26.70 23.77
C PHE A 383 15.01 26.00 22.52
N LYS A 384 15.05 24.66 22.50
CA LYS A 384 15.41 23.87 21.32
C LYS A 384 14.48 24.13 20.14
N GLN A 385 13.19 24.36 20.39
CA GLN A 385 12.23 24.67 19.33
C GLN A 385 12.35 26.11 18.82
N LEU A 386 12.73 27.06 19.69
CA LEU A 386 12.94 28.47 19.33
C LEU A 386 14.31 28.73 18.67
N PHE A 387 15.35 28.00 19.05
CA PHE A 387 16.74 28.27 18.65
C PHE A 387 17.44 27.10 17.94
N GLY A 388 16.85 25.89 17.94
CA GLY A 388 17.43 24.70 17.29
C GLY A 388 17.07 24.55 15.82
N LYS A 389 16.56 25.61 15.19
CA LYS A 389 16.45 25.75 13.73
C LYS A 389 17.44 26.82 13.29
N GLY A 390 18.71 26.44 13.26
CA GLY A 390 19.82 27.22 12.72
C GLY A 390 20.73 26.29 11.95
#